data_AF-A0A1Y4MLU1-F1
#
_entry.id   AF-A0A1Y4MLU1-F1
#
_cell.length_a   1.000
_cell.length_b   1.000
_cell.length_c   1.000
_cell.angle_alpha   90.00
_cell.angle_beta   90.00
_cell.angle_gamma   90.00
#
_symmetry.space_group_name_H-M   'P 1'
#
loop_
_entity.id
_entity.type
_entity.pdbx_description
1 polymer ?
#
loop_
_entity_poly.entity_id
_entity_poly.type
_entity_poly.pdbx_seq_one_letter_code
_entity_poly.pdbx_strand_id
1 'polypeptide(L)'
;MEEYTTIRAAASDEFVERRSRFIGYIAPVRTEEEAAAFISEKKALHWDASHNVYAYILRAGQARRYSDDGEPQGTAGVPVLEVLQREGLVDVAVVVTRYFGGVLLGAGGLVRAYSHAAKLAVDAAERMVMSECAELSAMFSYDQYGRIERLLAKYGARTLGSDFAADVTLRVLMKANRVEAFQRDLAELTAGRVTACVEDRRYDCMP
;
A
#
# COMPACT_ATOMS: atom_id res chain seq x y z
N MET A 1 -5.18 -4.68 -12.15
CA MET A 1 -5.66 -3.65 -11.20
C MET A 1 -4.91 -2.40 -11.60
N GLU A 2 -5.56 -1.36 -12.12
CA GLU A 2 -4.82 -0.16 -12.54
C GLU A 2 -4.26 0.62 -11.35
N GLU A 3 -5.00 0.62 -10.24
CA GLU A 3 -4.60 1.24 -8.98
C GLU A 3 -5.01 0.33 -7.80
N TYR A 4 -4.33 0.48 -6.67
CA TYR A 4 -4.70 -0.13 -5.39
C TYR A 4 -4.30 0.77 -4.22
N THR A 5 -4.94 0.57 -3.07
CA THR A 5 -4.61 1.32 -1.85
C THR A 5 -3.87 0.43 -0.86
N THR A 6 -2.78 0.94 -0.32
CA THR A 6 -2.01 0.32 0.77
C THR A 6 -1.60 1.41 1.77
N ILE A 7 -0.67 1.14 2.68
CA ILE A 7 -0.14 2.11 3.64
C ILE A 7 1.36 2.33 3.46
N ARG A 8 1.84 3.51 3.82
CA ARG A 8 3.25 3.89 3.63
C ARG A 8 4.20 3.18 4.60
N ALA A 9 3.80 3.06 5.86
CA ALA A 9 4.63 2.54 6.93
C ALA A 9 3.77 1.88 8.00
N ALA A 10 4.40 1.14 8.91
CA ALA A 10 3.69 0.56 10.04
C ALA A 10 3.12 1.66 10.96
N ALA A 11 1.95 1.39 11.52
CA ALA A 11 1.28 2.27 12.47
C ALA A 11 0.58 1.44 13.55
N SER A 12 0.23 2.09 14.64
CA SER A 12 -0.50 1.45 15.73
C SER A 12 -1.26 2.45 16.56
N ASP A 13 -2.34 1.98 17.16
CA ASP A 13 -3.09 2.73 18.16
C ASP A 13 -3.83 1.75 19.10
N GLU A 14 -4.29 2.25 20.24
CA GLU A 14 -4.87 1.42 21.28
C GLU A 14 -6.05 2.05 21.99
N PHE A 15 -6.87 1.19 22.59
CA PHE A 15 -7.93 1.62 23.49
C PHE A 15 -8.18 0.60 24.59
N VAL A 16 -8.96 1.01 25.59
CA VAL A 16 -9.39 0.15 26.69
C VAL A 16 -10.90 0.09 26.73
N GLU A 17 -11.46 -1.12 26.74
CA GLU A 17 -12.88 -1.37 26.91
C GLU A 17 -13.11 -2.39 28.02
N ARG A 18 -13.93 -2.01 29.02
CA ARG A 18 -14.24 -2.84 30.19
C ARG A 18 -12.99 -3.49 30.80
N ARG A 19 -11.96 -2.65 31.01
CA ARG A 19 -10.62 -3.01 31.54
C ARG A 19 -9.77 -3.89 30.61
N SER A 20 -10.29 -4.40 29.50
CA SER A 20 -9.49 -5.09 28.50
C SER A 20 -8.81 -4.06 27.61
N ARG A 21 -7.49 -4.19 27.41
CA ARG A 21 -6.72 -3.32 26.51
C ARG A 21 -6.59 -4.00 25.15
N PHE A 22 -6.83 -3.24 24.09
CA PHE A 22 -6.68 -3.68 22.71
C PHE A 22 -5.69 -2.76 22.01
N ILE A 23 -4.68 -3.35 21.39
CA ILE A 23 -3.64 -2.63 20.64
C ILE A 23 -3.72 -3.12 19.21
N GLY A 24 -4.07 -2.24 18.28
CA GLY A 24 -4.07 -2.53 16.86
C GLY A 24 -2.74 -2.13 16.25
N TYR A 25 -2.09 -3.05 15.56
CA TYR A 25 -0.91 -2.82 14.74
C TYR A 25 -1.24 -3.07 13.28
N ILE A 26 -0.77 -2.23 12.38
CA ILE A 26 -0.84 -2.46 10.94
C ILE A 26 0.53 -2.22 10.30
N ALA A 27 0.88 -3.04 9.31
CA ALA A 27 2.10 -2.87 8.52
C ALA A 27 1.87 -3.19 7.03
N PRO A 28 2.59 -2.51 6.12
CA PRO A 28 2.61 -2.89 4.72
C PRO A 28 3.41 -4.20 4.57
N VAL A 29 2.84 -5.17 3.85
CA VAL A 29 3.46 -6.47 3.57
C VAL A 29 3.08 -6.94 2.17
N ARG A 30 4.03 -7.47 1.41
CA ARG A 30 3.86 -7.85 0.01
C ARG A 30 3.82 -9.36 -0.19
N THR A 31 4.27 -10.13 0.80
CA THR A 31 4.33 -11.60 0.73
C THR A 31 3.79 -12.25 2.01
N GLU A 32 3.49 -13.56 1.94
CA GLU A 32 3.07 -14.30 3.13
C GLU A 32 4.19 -14.38 4.17
N GLU A 33 5.45 -14.40 3.74
CA GLU A 33 6.62 -14.41 4.62
C GLU A 33 6.77 -13.09 5.38
N GLU A 34 6.59 -11.95 4.71
CA GLU A 34 6.59 -10.63 5.37
C GLU A 34 5.44 -10.52 6.39
N ALA A 35 4.24 -11.00 6.01
CA ALA A 35 3.10 -11.06 6.92
C ALA A 35 3.38 -11.95 8.14
N ALA A 36 3.94 -13.15 7.92
CA ALA A 36 4.28 -14.09 8.99
C ALA A 36 5.38 -13.54 9.91
N ALA A 37 6.37 -12.83 9.36
CA ALA A 37 7.43 -12.19 10.12
C ALA A 37 6.85 -11.08 11.03
N PHE A 38 6.00 -10.21 10.49
CA PHE A 38 5.32 -9.16 11.26
C PHE A 38 4.43 -9.75 12.38
N ILE A 39 3.65 -10.79 12.08
CA ILE A 39 2.81 -11.47 13.07
C ILE A 39 3.67 -12.06 14.19
N SER A 40 4.78 -12.73 13.83
CA SER A 40 5.70 -13.33 14.80
C SER A 40 6.38 -12.28 15.67
N GLU A 41 6.77 -11.15 15.08
CA GLU A 41 7.34 -10.00 15.80
C GLU A 41 6.37 -9.49 16.88
N LYS A 42 5.09 -9.26 16.52
CA LYS A 42 4.09 -8.76 17.48
C LYS A 42 3.73 -9.81 18.54
N LYS A 43 3.66 -11.08 18.17
CA LYS A 43 3.48 -12.19 19.14
C LYS A 43 4.64 -12.29 20.12
N ALA A 44 5.88 -12.08 19.68
CA ALA A 44 7.04 -12.09 20.56
C ALA A 44 7.08 -10.85 21.47
N LEU A 45 6.72 -9.67 20.94
CA LEU A 45 6.61 -8.43 21.70
C LEU A 45 5.54 -8.54 22.80
N HIS A 46 4.43 -9.21 22.51
CA HIS A 46 3.29 -9.39 23.40
C HIS A 46 3.07 -10.86 23.78
N TRP A 47 4.15 -11.52 24.20
CA TRP A 47 4.12 -12.94 24.57
C TRP A 47 3.21 -13.25 25.75
N ASP A 48 2.94 -12.25 26.61
CA ASP A 48 2.11 -12.33 27.80
C ASP A 48 0.66 -11.85 27.57
N ALA A 49 0.33 -11.45 26.34
CA ALA A 49 -1.03 -11.07 25.98
C ALA A 49 -1.98 -12.28 25.98
N SER A 50 -3.27 -12.00 26.16
CA SER A 50 -4.30 -13.05 26.14
C SER A 50 -4.48 -13.62 24.74
N HIS A 51 -4.51 -12.75 23.72
CA HIS A 51 -4.67 -13.12 22.32
C HIS A 51 -3.92 -12.13 21.42
N ASN A 52 -3.36 -12.63 20.33
CA ASN A 52 -2.73 -11.88 19.24
C ASN A 52 -3.42 -12.28 17.91
N VAL A 53 -4.62 -11.73 17.75
CA VAL A 53 -5.49 -11.93 16.59
C VAL A 53 -4.90 -11.25 15.38
N TYR A 54 -4.96 -11.86 14.21
CA TYR A 54 -4.41 -11.23 13.00
C TYR A 54 -5.31 -11.40 11.80
N ALA A 55 -5.15 -10.50 10.84
CA ALA A 55 -5.63 -10.67 9.46
C ALA A 55 -4.69 -9.98 8.48
N TYR A 56 -4.64 -10.47 7.25
CA TYR A 56 -3.89 -9.82 6.18
C TYR A 56 -4.55 -10.02 4.82
N ILE A 57 -4.31 -9.08 3.90
CA ILE A 57 -4.74 -9.13 2.51
C ILE A 57 -3.53 -8.86 1.63
N LEU A 58 -3.20 -9.77 0.72
CA LEU A 58 -2.15 -9.62 -0.27
C LEU A 58 -2.75 -9.58 -1.67
N ARG A 59 -2.23 -8.71 -2.54
CA ARG A 59 -2.59 -8.71 -3.96
C ARG A 59 -1.98 -9.91 -4.67
N ALA A 60 -0.70 -10.16 -4.41
CA ALA A 60 0.01 -11.31 -4.95
C ALA A 60 -0.64 -12.60 -4.42
N GLY A 61 -1.04 -13.49 -5.33
CA GLY A 61 -1.75 -14.73 -4.97
C GLY A 61 -3.17 -14.52 -4.43
N GLN A 62 -3.68 -13.27 -4.36
CA GLN A 62 -5.00 -12.91 -3.83
C GLN A 62 -5.29 -13.47 -2.43
N ALA A 63 -4.24 -13.64 -1.61
CA ALA A 63 -4.35 -14.26 -0.31
C ALA A 63 -5.10 -13.36 0.69
N ARG A 64 -6.05 -13.96 1.40
CA ARG A 64 -6.77 -13.35 2.52
C ARG A 64 -6.75 -14.35 3.66
N ARG A 65 -6.10 -14.01 4.77
CA ARG A 65 -6.04 -14.90 5.94
C ARG A 65 -6.37 -14.14 7.21
N TYR A 66 -6.85 -14.88 8.19
CA TYR A 66 -7.13 -14.40 9.52
C TYR A 66 -6.96 -15.53 10.54
N SER A 67 -6.87 -15.17 11.83
CA SER A 67 -6.89 -16.09 12.95
C SER A 67 -7.54 -15.43 14.15
N ASP A 68 -8.42 -16.15 14.84
CA ASP A 68 -9.01 -15.72 16.11
C ASP A 68 -8.06 -15.93 17.31
N ASP A 69 -6.91 -16.59 17.14
CA ASP A 69 -5.88 -16.80 18.17
C ASP A 69 -6.40 -17.26 19.55
N GLY A 70 -7.41 -18.14 19.56
CA GLY A 70 -8.01 -18.68 20.78
C GLY A 70 -9.24 -17.92 21.28
N GLU A 71 -9.61 -16.80 20.67
CA GLU A 71 -10.93 -16.19 20.85
C GLU A 71 -12.03 -17.11 20.29
N PRO A 72 -13.30 -16.93 20.71
CA PRO A 72 -14.42 -17.64 20.12
C PRO A 72 -14.45 -17.46 18.59
N GLN A 73 -14.68 -18.57 17.88
CA GLN A 73 -14.57 -18.63 16.42
C GLN A 73 -15.39 -17.53 15.74
N GLY A 74 -14.75 -16.79 14.83
CA GLY A 74 -15.35 -15.74 14.03
C GLY A 74 -15.64 -14.43 14.79
N THR A 75 -15.26 -14.34 16.07
CA THR A 75 -15.52 -13.13 16.87
C THR A 75 -14.39 -12.11 16.87
N ALA A 76 -13.24 -12.44 16.26
CA ALA A 76 -12.07 -11.58 16.28
C ALA A 76 -11.41 -11.42 14.90
N GLY A 77 -10.84 -12.50 14.35
CA GLY A 77 -10.07 -12.46 13.10
C GLY A 77 -10.91 -12.08 11.88
N VAL A 78 -12.16 -12.58 11.80
CA VAL A 78 -13.11 -12.19 10.75
C VAL A 78 -13.42 -10.68 10.80
N PRO A 79 -13.84 -10.10 11.96
CA PRO A 79 -14.04 -8.66 12.08
C PRO A 79 -12.83 -7.80 11.71
N VAL A 80 -11.60 -8.25 12.02
CA VAL A 80 -10.36 -7.54 11.62
C VAL A 80 -10.19 -7.58 10.10
N LEU A 81 -10.41 -8.74 9.47
CA LEU A 81 -10.32 -8.88 8.01
C LEU A 81 -11.37 -8.03 7.28
N GLU A 82 -12.60 -8.00 7.79
CA GLU A 82 -13.71 -7.22 7.22
C GLU A 82 -13.40 -5.72 7.22
N VAL A 83 -12.72 -5.20 8.24
CA VAL A 83 -12.26 -3.81 8.27
C VAL A 83 -11.29 -3.55 7.11
N LEU A 84 -10.27 -4.39 6.92
CA LEU A 84 -9.33 -4.22 5.80
C LEU A 84 -10.03 -4.23 4.44
N GLN A 85 -11.01 -5.13 4.25
CA GLN A 85 -11.80 -5.23 3.02
C GLN A 85 -12.65 -3.98 2.78
N ARG A 86 -13.37 -3.52 3.81
CA ARG A 86 -14.22 -2.33 3.74
C ARG A 86 -13.41 -1.07 3.43
N GLU A 87 -12.19 -1.00 3.97
CA GLU A 87 -11.26 0.11 3.76
C GLU A 87 -10.50 0.03 2.44
N GLY A 88 -10.70 -1.04 1.66
CA GLY A 88 -10.09 -1.23 0.35
C GLY A 88 -8.56 -1.39 0.40
N LEU A 89 -8.02 -1.82 1.54
CA LEU A 89 -6.58 -1.97 1.74
C LEU A 89 -6.10 -3.35 1.32
N VAL A 90 -4.97 -3.38 0.63
CA VAL A 90 -4.28 -4.59 0.19
C VAL A 90 -2.77 -4.43 0.36
N ASP A 91 -2.05 -5.55 0.35
CA ASP A 91 -0.63 -5.62 0.74
C ASP A 91 -0.41 -5.08 2.17
N VAL A 92 -1.26 -5.53 3.10
CA VAL A 92 -1.25 -5.12 4.50
C VAL A 92 -1.53 -6.29 5.44
N ALA A 93 -0.94 -6.24 6.63
CA ALA A 93 -1.22 -7.15 7.74
C ALA A 93 -1.58 -6.34 8.99
N VAL A 94 -2.54 -6.84 9.75
CA VAL A 94 -2.98 -6.30 11.03
C VAL A 94 -2.81 -7.36 12.11
N VAL A 95 -2.31 -6.95 13.27
CA VAL A 95 -2.34 -7.73 14.50
C VAL A 95 -3.07 -6.91 15.57
N VAL A 96 -4.09 -7.49 16.17
CA VAL A 96 -4.76 -6.94 17.35
C VAL A 96 -4.36 -7.76 18.57
N THR A 97 -3.57 -7.12 19.43
CA THR A 97 -3.16 -7.69 20.71
C THR A 97 -4.18 -7.32 21.77
N ARG A 98 -4.68 -8.32 22.51
CA ARG A 98 -5.62 -8.14 23.61
C ARG A 98 -5.01 -8.57 24.93
N TYR A 99 -5.09 -7.68 25.92
CA TYR A 99 -4.88 -7.99 27.33
C TYR A 99 -6.23 -8.05 28.06
N PHE A 100 -6.60 -9.22 28.58
CA PHE A 100 -7.88 -9.42 29.26
C PHE A 100 -7.96 -8.68 30.61
N GLY A 101 -9.02 -7.89 30.78
CA GLY A 101 -9.24 -7.05 31.96
C GLY A 101 -10.05 -7.66 33.10
N GLY A 102 -10.33 -8.97 33.06
CA GLY A 102 -11.17 -9.65 34.07
C GLY A 102 -12.69 -9.51 33.86
N VAL A 103 -13.13 -8.84 32.80
CA VAL A 103 -14.57 -8.65 32.49
C VAL A 103 -14.88 -9.15 31.07
N LEU A 104 -15.78 -10.12 30.97
CA LEU A 104 -16.19 -10.68 29.68
C LEU A 104 -16.99 -9.68 28.84
N LEU A 105 -16.63 -9.54 27.57
CA LEU A 105 -17.29 -8.68 26.59
C LEU A 105 -18.50 -9.35 25.92
N GLY A 106 -18.55 -10.69 25.90
CA GLY A 106 -19.49 -11.46 25.10
C GLY A 106 -19.16 -11.41 23.61
N ALA A 107 -19.73 -12.32 22.80
CA ALA A 107 -19.39 -12.46 21.38
C ALA A 107 -19.56 -11.16 20.58
N GLY A 108 -20.71 -10.49 20.72
CA GLY A 108 -20.96 -9.21 20.04
C GLY A 108 -20.08 -8.07 20.53
N GLY A 109 -19.62 -8.12 21.78
CA GLY A 109 -18.65 -7.16 22.32
C GLY A 109 -17.26 -7.36 21.74
N LEU A 110 -16.81 -8.62 21.61
CA LEU A 110 -15.53 -8.95 20.97
C LEU A 110 -15.49 -8.51 19.52
N VAL A 111 -16.54 -8.82 18.74
CA VAL A 111 -16.64 -8.40 17.33
C VAL A 111 -16.45 -6.88 17.20
N ARG A 112 -17.15 -6.09 18.01
CA ARG A 112 -17.01 -4.63 17.98
C ARG A 112 -15.62 -4.16 18.43
N ALA A 113 -15.07 -4.75 19.48
CA ALA A 113 -13.76 -4.36 20.01
C ALA A 113 -12.63 -4.65 19.00
N TYR A 114 -12.64 -5.82 18.36
CA TYR A 114 -11.65 -6.20 17.35
C TYR A 114 -11.77 -5.36 16.07
N SER A 115 -12.99 -5.12 15.58
CA SER A 115 -13.19 -4.18 14.45
C SER A 115 -12.71 -2.78 14.80
N HIS A 116 -12.97 -2.30 16.01
CA HIS A 116 -12.54 -0.98 16.45
C HIS A 116 -11.01 -0.89 16.54
N ALA A 117 -10.34 -1.88 17.15
CA ALA A 117 -8.88 -1.93 17.23
C ALA A 117 -8.23 -1.89 15.84
N ALA A 118 -8.74 -2.70 14.92
CA ALA A 118 -8.26 -2.72 13.54
C ALA A 118 -8.48 -1.38 12.85
N LYS A 119 -9.63 -0.74 13.07
CA LYS A 119 -9.95 0.56 12.49
C LYS A 119 -9.03 1.67 13.01
N LEU A 120 -8.72 1.68 14.31
CA LEU A 120 -7.77 2.64 14.89
C LEU A 120 -6.39 2.50 14.27
N ALA A 121 -5.88 1.26 14.14
CA ALA A 121 -4.60 1.02 13.46
C ALA A 121 -4.61 1.53 12.01
N VAL A 122 -5.70 1.26 11.28
CA VAL A 122 -5.89 1.73 9.90
C VAL A 122 -5.96 3.26 9.82
N ASP A 123 -6.61 3.92 10.78
CA ASP A 123 -6.74 5.38 10.80
C ASP A 123 -5.44 6.08 11.22
N ALA A 124 -4.63 5.43 12.04
CA ALA A 124 -3.28 5.89 12.38
C ALA A 124 -2.30 5.75 11.21
N ALA A 125 -2.60 4.93 10.20
CA ALA A 125 -1.72 4.68 9.06
C ALA A 125 -1.89 5.72 7.94
N GLU A 126 -0.76 6.18 7.39
CA GLU A 126 -0.77 7.01 6.18
C GLU A 126 -1.09 6.13 4.96
N ARG A 127 -2.28 6.32 4.38
CA ARG A 127 -2.71 5.61 3.17
C ARG A 127 -2.01 6.15 1.94
N MET A 128 -1.72 5.25 1.00
CA MET A 128 -1.14 5.59 -0.28
C MET A 128 -1.82 4.81 -1.41
N VAL A 129 -2.02 5.49 -2.54
CA VAL A 129 -2.52 4.87 -3.78
C VAL A 129 -1.34 4.57 -4.68
N MET A 130 -1.31 3.34 -5.15
CA MET A 130 -0.27 2.82 -6.02
C MET A 130 -0.88 2.56 -7.39
N SER A 131 -0.35 3.19 -8.43
CA SER A 131 -0.83 3.07 -9.81
C SER A 131 0.18 2.28 -10.65
N GLU A 132 -0.29 1.52 -11.63
CA GLU A 132 0.60 0.97 -12.66
C GLU A 132 1.27 2.13 -13.42
N CYS A 133 2.59 2.15 -13.39
CA CYS A 133 3.42 3.17 -14.00
C CYS A 133 4.37 2.53 -15.01
N ALA A 134 4.71 3.30 -16.04
CA ALA A 134 5.71 2.93 -17.02
C ALA A 134 6.91 3.86 -16.88
N GLU A 135 8.10 3.26 -16.84
CA GLU A 135 9.35 3.97 -17.02
C GLU A 135 9.60 4.13 -18.52
N LEU A 136 9.85 5.37 -18.94
CA LEU A 136 10.10 5.73 -20.33
C LEU A 136 11.48 6.36 -20.46
N SER A 137 12.17 6.03 -21.55
CA SER A 137 13.38 6.72 -21.99
C SER A 137 13.12 7.51 -23.27
N ALA A 138 13.69 8.71 -23.39
CA ALA A 138 13.67 9.48 -24.63
C ALA A 138 15.00 10.21 -24.82
N MET A 139 15.56 10.11 -26.02
CA MET A 139 16.80 10.78 -26.42
C MET A 139 16.51 11.84 -27.47
N PHE A 140 17.03 13.05 -27.27
CA PHE A 140 16.72 14.20 -28.13
C PHE A 140 17.76 15.32 -27.99
N SER A 141 17.79 16.21 -28.96
CA SER A 141 18.72 17.35 -28.99
C SER A 141 18.31 18.46 -28.01
N TYR A 142 19.29 19.24 -27.56
CA TYR A 142 19.09 20.29 -26.55
C TYR A 142 18.02 21.34 -26.90
N ASP A 143 17.80 21.63 -28.20
CA ASP A 143 16.77 22.58 -28.65
C ASP A 143 15.34 22.12 -28.32
N GLN A 144 15.14 20.82 -28.09
CA GLN A 144 13.84 20.24 -27.77
C GLN A 144 13.58 20.14 -26.27
N TYR A 145 14.61 20.26 -25.43
CA TYR A 145 14.55 20.01 -23.99
C TYR A 145 13.41 20.75 -23.29
N GLY A 146 13.38 22.08 -23.40
CA GLY A 146 12.35 22.88 -22.71
C GLY A 146 10.93 22.67 -23.24
N ARG A 147 10.74 22.11 -24.44
CA ARG A 147 9.41 21.76 -24.96
C ARG A 147 8.98 20.38 -24.43
N ILE A 148 9.91 19.43 -24.37
CA ILE A 148 9.67 18.07 -23.86
C ILE A 148 9.43 18.10 -22.36
N GLU A 149 10.18 18.89 -21.59
CA GLU A 149 9.97 19.05 -20.15
C GLU A 149 8.56 19.58 -19.81
N ARG A 150 8.10 20.59 -20.57
CA ARG A 150 6.71 21.10 -20.44
C ARG A 150 5.67 20.05 -20.78
N LEU A 151 5.93 19.22 -21.80
CA LEU A 151 5.05 18.11 -22.15
C LEU A 151 5.01 17.07 -21.02
N LEU A 152 6.16 16.69 -20.48
CA LEU A 152 6.26 15.76 -19.34
C LEU A 152 5.47 16.26 -18.12
N ALA A 153 5.56 17.55 -17.82
CA ALA A 153 4.78 18.18 -16.75
C ALA A 153 3.26 18.10 -16.99
N LYS A 154 2.79 18.34 -18.22
CA LYS A 154 1.36 18.17 -18.61
C LYS A 154 0.85 16.77 -18.30
N TYR A 155 1.68 15.75 -18.46
CA TYR A 155 1.33 14.36 -18.20
C TYR A 155 1.57 13.92 -16.75
N GLY A 156 2.03 14.80 -15.88
CA GLY A 156 2.37 14.47 -14.49
C GLY A 156 3.52 13.48 -14.39
N ALA A 157 4.44 13.49 -15.35
CA ALA A 157 5.59 12.60 -15.34
C ALA A 157 6.58 13.04 -14.25
N ARG A 158 7.19 12.06 -13.57
CA ARG A 158 8.27 12.27 -12.62
C ARG A 158 9.59 11.94 -13.31
N THR A 159 10.52 12.89 -13.37
CA THR A 159 11.87 12.63 -13.88
C THR A 159 12.63 11.71 -12.92
N LEU A 160 13.12 10.59 -13.43
CA LEU A 160 13.95 9.63 -12.70
C LEU A 160 15.44 9.93 -12.89
N GLY A 161 15.80 10.49 -14.03
CA GLY A 161 17.17 10.92 -14.30
C GLY A 161 17.29 11.63 -15.65
N SER A 162 18.38 12.37 -15.78
CA SER A 162 18.74 13.12 -16.98
C SER A 162 20.22 12.93 -17.23
N ASP A 163 20.58 12.55 -18.46
CA ASP A 163 21.96 12.48 -18.92
C ASP A 163 22.16 13.49 -20.05
N PHE A 164 23.18 14.32 -19.92
CA PHE A 164 23.46 15.44 -20.82
C PHE A 164 24.81 15.18 -21.49
N ALA A 165 24.77 14.51 -22.65
CA ALA A 165 25.93 14.17 -23.45
C ALA A 165 25.87 14.93 -24.80
N ALA A 166 26.21 14.27 -25.91
CA ALA A 166 25.99 14.84 -27.24
C ALA A 166 24.50 15.16 -27.49
N ASP A 167 23.63 14.27 -27.04
CA ASP A 167 22.19 14.45 -26.93
C ASP A 167 21.75 14.36 -25.47
N VAL A 168 20.53 14.80 -25.17
CA VAL A 168 19.92 14.66 -23.86
C VAL A 168 19.13 13.36 -23.81
N THR A 169 19.36 12.55 -22.79
CA THR A 169 18.53 11.38 -22.48
C THR A 169 17.76 11.63 -21.19
N LEU A 170 16.44 11.55 -21.26
CA LEU A 170 15.56 11.60 -20.09
C LEU A 170 15.02 10.22 -19.78
N ARG A 171 15.04 9.86 -18.48
CA ARG A 171 14.25 8.76 -17.93
C ARG A 171 13.15 9.31 -17.06
N VAL A 172 11.92 8.91 -17.32
CA VAL A 172 10.74 9.44 -16.65
C VAL A 172 9.79 8.31 -16.25
N LEU A 173 9.02 8.55 -15.20
CA LEU A 173 7.96 7.66 -14.75
C LEU A 173 6.62 8.35 -14.93
N MET A 174 5.65 7.69 -15.53
CA MET A 174 4.27 8.18 -15.60
C MET A 174 3.26 7.04 -15.47
N LYS A 175 2.00 7.37 -15.16
CA LYS A 175 0.92 6.39 -15.13
C LYS A 175 0.82 5.69 -16.49
N ALA A 176 0.73 4.35 -16.48
CA ALA A 176 0.78 3.54 -17.70
C ALA A 176 -0.33 3.89 -18.71
N ASN A 177 -1.51 4.29 -18.21
CA ASN A 177 -2.64 4.73 -19.02
C ASN A 177 -2.42 6.08 -19.75
N ARG A 178 -1.34 6.81 -19.44
CA ARG A 178 -0.98 8.08 -20.10
C ARG A 178 0.07 7.91 -21.21
N VAL A 179 0.73 6.76 -21.28
CA VAL A 179 1.89 6.52 -22.16
C VAL A 179 1.55 6.73 -23.64
N GLU A 180 0.50 6.10 -24.14
CA GLU A 180 0.14 6.19 -25.56
C GLU A 180 -0.20 7.62 -25.99
N ALA A 181 -0.94 8.34 -25.14
CA ALA A 181 -1.27 9.73 -25.40
C ALA A 181 -0.01 10.61 -25.38
N PHE A 182 0.89 10.40 -24.41
CA PHE A 182 2.17 11.11 -24.33
C PHE A 182 3.04 10.85 -25.57
N GLN A 183 3.17 9.60 -26.01
CA GLN A 183 3.96 9.25 -27.20
C GLN A 183 3.43 9.93 -28.47
N ARG A 184 2.10 10.02 -28.63
CA ARG A 184 1.48 10.76 -29.75
C ARG A 184 1.80 12.26 -29.69
N ASP A 185 1.57 12.90 -28.54
CA ASP A 185 1.85 14.33 -28.37
C ASP A 185 3.35 14.63 -28.54
N LEU A 186 4.23 13.73 -28.10
CA LEU A 186 5.68 13.86 -28.27
C LEU A 186 6.10 13.78 -29.73
N ALA A 187 5.54 12.82 -30.48
CA ALA A 187 5.79 12.70 -31.91
C ALA A 187 5.29 13.95 -32.66
N GLU A 188 4.10 14.47 -32.34
CA GLU A 188 3.58 15.71 -32.94
C GLU A 188 4.48 16.92 -32.62
N LEU A 189 4.87 17.08 -31.35
CA LEU A 189 5.71 18.18 -30.89
C LEU A 189 7.07 18.23 -31.60
N THR A 190 7.64 17.06 -31.90
CA THR A 190 9.00 16.91 -32.45
C THR A 190 9.04 16.63 -33.95
N ALA A 191 7.87 16.63 -34.61
CA ALA A 191 7.69 16.23 -36.00
C ALA A 191 8.22 14.82 -36.29
N GLY A 192 7.98 13.89 -35.36
CA GLY A 192 8.35 12.48 -35.44
C GLY A 192 9.83 12.19 -35.18
N ARG A 193 10.64 13.19 -34.80
CA ARG A 193 12.08 13.02 -34.57
C ARG A 193 12.42 12.34 -33.25
N VAL A 194 11.52 12.39 -32.27
CA VAL A 194 11.72 11.80 -30.95
C VAL A 194 10.63 10.79 -30.66
N THR A 195 11.06 9.64 -30.17
CA THR A 195 10.21 8.59 -29.63
C THR A 195 10.57 8.35 -28.16
N ALA A 196 9.57 7.98 -27.37
CA ALA A 196 9.78 7.51 -26.00
C ALA A 196 9.61 6.00 -25.97
N CYS A 197 10.62 5.29 -25.49
CA CYS A 197 10.62 3.83 -25.36
C CYS A 197 10.21 3.43 -23.94
N VAL A 198 9.38 2.39 -23.80
CA VAL A 198 9.03 1.82 -22.49
C VAL A 198 10.14 0.88 -22.07
N GLU A 199 10.77 1.18 -20.93
CA GLU A 199 11.89 0.40 -20.38
C GLU A 199 11.40 -0.62 -19.34
N ASP A 200 10.45 -0.23 -18.50
CA ASP A 200 9.95 -1.04 -17.39
C ASP A 200 8.49 -0.68 -17.03
N ARG A 201 7.81 -1.57 -16.32
CA ARG A 201 6.50 -1.34 -15.72
C ARG A 201 6.50 -1.77 -14.26
N ARG A 202 6.10 -0.84 -13.38
CA ARG A 202 6.00 -1.09 -11.94
C ARG A 202 4.85 -0.30 -11.33
N TYR A 203 4.38 -0.75 -10.16
CA TYR A 203 3.48 0.07 -9.36
C TYR A 203 4.27 1.09 -8.56
N ASP A 204 3.86 2.35 -8.62
CA ASP A 204 4.47 3.45 -7.86
C ASP A 204 3.38 4.40 -7.34
N CYS A 205 3.73 5.15 -6.30
CA CYS A 205 2.88 6.20 -5.75
C CYS A 205 3.13 7.46 -6.56
N MET A 206 2.35 7.67 -7.61
CA MET A 206 2.37 8.89 -8.40
C MET A 206 1.37 9.92 -7.86
N PRO A 207 1.74 11.22 -7.83
CA PRO A 207 0.81 12.29 -7.48
C PRO A 207 -0.35 12.42 -8.48
#